data_AF-A0A8T5XVC9-F1
#
_entry.id   AF-A0A8T5XVC9-F1
#
_cell.length_a   1.000
_cell.length_b   1.000
_cell.length_c   1.000
_cell.angle_alpha   90.00
_cell.angle_beta   90.00
_cell.angle_gamma   90.00
#
_symmetry.space_group_name_H-M   'P 1'
#
loop_
_entity.id
_entity.type
_entity.pdbx_description
1 polymer ?
#
loop_
_entity_poly.entity_id
_entity_poly.type
_entity_poly.pdbx_seq_one_letter_code
_entity_poly.pdbx_strand_id
1 'polypeptide(L)'
;MQELIKNSYECNYLDFKKTQYRKEKFSDLIIDIMSMANSDFNLDKYIIVGIKDKPGEAREVIGLKNSDFIDDSIYQNLINDNIEPSIKFNYYSTEFEDKLIGVFKIHKSNTNRPYMLKKQYGKLAQGLCKIRRGSTNSFASRKDLDKFYLSKEKFEVQFMDDSLAAAYEEVGCARTSVTLRNYTSFPVVINYGLITILNREGEELSKHRVYGFDKDIKGADFQLTLPPMHEKLGDLYVGFNSSDCLRLGLDQYGHSDEEFRFELLFTDTNNNEYTAHVENGWVFAKGKFLWKVELEAKKNGKKQKKNPFKRILG
;
A
#
# COMPACT_ATOMS: atom_id res chain seq x y z
N MET A 1 -4.18 -22.41 16.36
CA MET A 1 -2.96 -23.18 16.65
C MET A 1 -3.23 -24.68 16.66
N GLN A 2 -4.16 -25.18 17.47
CA GLN A 2 -4.46 -26.62 17.55
C GLN A 2 -4.85 -27.24 16.20
N GLU A 3 -5.69 -26.57 15.40
CA GLU A 3 -6.07 -27.04 14.06
C GLU A 3 -4.88 -27.10 13.09
N LEU A 4 -3.96 -26.13 13.19
CA LEU A 4 -2.75 -26.05 12.37
C LEU A 4 -1.81 -27.22 12.69
N ILE A 5 -1.76 -27.65 13.95
CA ILE A 5 -0.99 -28.83 14.36
C ILE A 5 -1.67 -30.14 13.93
N LYS A 6 -3.01 -30.23 13.96
CA LYS A 6 -3.72 -31.47 13.65
C LYS A 6 -3.88 -31.73 12.15
N ASN A 7 -4.13 -30.69 11.35
CA ASN A 7 -4.63 -30.85 9.98
C ASN A 7 -3.68 -30.33 8.89
N SER A 8 -2.56 -29.69 9.24
CA SER A 8 -1.62 -29.15 8.24
C SER A 8 -0.50 -30.15 7.92
N TYR A 9 0.42 -29.79 7.02
CA TYR A 9 1.64 -30.52 6.68
C TYR A 9 2.80 -29.53 6.52
N GLU A 10 4.04 -30.01 6.64
CA GLU A 10 5.21 -29.15 6.44
C GLU A 10 5.21 -28.54 5.03
N CYS A 11 5.35 -27.22 4.99
CA CYS A 11 5.24 -26.46 3.76
C CYS A 11 6.00 -25.13 3.88
N ASN A 12 5.71 -24.20 2.97
CA ASN A 12 6.38 -22.91 2.86
C ASN A 12 6.03 -21.90 3.98
N TYR A 13 5.09 -22.24 4.86
CA TYR A 13 4.67 -21.41 5.99
C TYR A 13 4.61 -22.15 7.34
N LEU A 14 4.85 -23.46 7.35
CA LEU A 14 4.79 -24.28 8.55
C LEU A 14 5.92 -25.32 8.53
N ASP A 15 6.67 -25.40 9.62
CA ASP A 15 7.72 -26.39 9.82
C ASP A 15 7.63 -26.96 11.24
N PHE A 16 7.83 -28.28 11.37
CA PHE A 16 7.83 -28.93 12.68
C PHE A 16 9.25 -29.31 13.06
N LYS A 17 9.57 -29.17 14.34
CA LYS A 17 10.87 -29.60 14.89
C LYS A 17 10.64 -30.41 16.14
N LYS A 18 11.33 -31.54 16.20
CA LYS A 18 11.31 -32.42 17.37
C LYS A 18 11.75 -31.70 18.65
N THR A 19 12.79 -30.87 18.55
CA THR A 19 13.46 -30.25 19.71
C THR A 19 13.61 -28.75 19.53
N GLN A 20 13.55 -28.01 20.64
CA GLN A 20 13.87 -26.59 20.69
C GLN A 20 15.33 -26.32 20.26
N TYR A 21 15.56 -25.18 19.61
CA TYR A 21 16.89 -24.78 19.15
C TYR A 21 17.76 -24.29 20.32
N ARG A 22 18.78 -25.07 20.67
CA ARG A 22 19.82 -24.69 21.63
C ARG A 22 21.05 -24.12 20.91
N LYS A 23 22.07 -23.67 21.65
CA LYS A 23 23.24 -22.95 21.09
C LYS A 23 23.91 -23.70 19.93
N GLU A 24 24.04 -25.00 20.05
CA GLU A 24 24.57 -25.93 19.04
C GLU A 24 23.73 -25.98 17.74
N LYS A 25 22.48 -25.53 17.81
CA LYS A 25 21.49 -25.48 16.73
C LYS A 25 21.11 -24.04 16.32
N PHE A 26 21.81 -23.03 16.81
CA PHE A 26 21.55 -21.64 16.42
C PHE A 26 21.78 -21.37 14.94
N SER A 27 22.76 -22.05 14.31
CA SER A 27 22.93 -21.97 12.85
C SER A 27 21.71 -22.48 12.09
N ASP A 28 21.07 -23.55 12.58
CA ASP A 28 19.86 -24.12 11.98
C ASP A 28 18.68 -23.17 12.16
N LEU A 29 18.53 -22.54 13.34
CA LEU A 29 17.49 -21.54 13.60
C LEU A 29 17.64 -20.30 12.69
N ILE A 30 18.86 -19.78 12.54
CA ILE A 30 19.15 -18.65 11.65
C ILE A 30 18.70 -18.98 10.22
N ILE A 31 19.04 -20.18 9.72
CA ILE A 31 18.61 -20.62 8.40
C ILE A 31 17.09 -20.74 8.31
N ASP A 32 16.43 -21.38 9.27
CA ASP A 32 15.00 -21.65 9.23
C ASP A 32 14.17 -20.35 9.28
N ILE A 33 14.50 -19.42 10.19
CA ILE A 33 13.84 -18.10 10.29
C ILE A 33 14.07 -17.27 9.03
N MET A 34 15.31 -17.18 8.54
CA MET A 34 15.64 -16.48 7.28
C MET A 34 14.85 -17.05 6.09
N SER A 35 14.82 -18.39 5.98
CA SER A 35 14.16 -19.08 4.88
C SER A 35 12.65 -18.84 4.89
N MET A 36 12.03 -18.88 6.07
CA MET A 36 10.61 -18.57 6.24
C MET A 36 10.32 -17.11 5.90
N ALA A 37 11.12 -16.17 6.40
CA ALA A 37 10.95 -14.75 6.10
C ALA A 37 11.07 -14.46 4.59
N ASN A 38 11.93 -15.18 3.88
CA ASN A 38 12.09 -15.08 2.42
C ASN A 38 11.05 -15.86 1.59
N SER A 39 10.21 -16.70 2.19
CA SER A 39 9.27 -17.54 1.45
C SER A 39 8.21 -16.73 0.69
N ASP A 40 7.67 -17.30 -0.39
CA ASP A 40 6.63 -16.69 -1.24
C ASP A 40 5.23 -16.67 -0.57
N PHE A 41 5.13 -17.00 0.72
CA PHE A 41 3.87 -16.95 1.46
C PHE A 41 3.71 -15.59 2.18
N ASN A 42 2.55 -14.95 2.03
CA ASN A 42 2.32 -13.56 2.47
C ASN A 42 1.58 -13.43 3.81
N LEU A 43 1.24 -14.53 4.47
CA LEU A 43 0.64 -14.51 5.82
C LEU A 43 1.68 -14.92 6.88
N ASP A 44 1.24 -14.96 8.14
CA ASP A 44 2.08 -15.38 9.25
C ASP A 44 2.57 -16.82 9.04
N LYS A 45 3.83 -17.06 9.40
CA LYS A 45 4.51 -18.35 9.24
C LYS A 45 4.94 -18.87 10.59
N TYR A 46 5.05 -20.19 10.70
CA TYR A 46 5.23 -20.86 11.98
C TYR A 46 6.32 -21.91 11.92
N ILE A 47 7.16 -21.94 12.95
CA ILE A 47 8.00 -23.11 13.26
C ILE A 47 7.55 -23.60 14.63
N ILE A 48 7.08 -24.85 14.70
CA ILE A 48 6.54 -25.44 15.92
C ILE A 48 7.53 -26.48 16.44
N VAL A 49 8.04 -26.24 17.64
CA VAL A 49 9.03 -27.10 18.30
C VAL A 49 8.37 -27.98 19.37
N GLY A 50 8.87 -29.19 19.55
CA GLY A 50 8.29 -30.20 20.46
C GLY A 50 7.35 -31.19 19.76
N ILE A 51 7.35 -31.22 18.43
CA ILE A 51 6.53 -32.12 17.60
C ILE A 51 7.46 -32.84 16.62
N LYS A 52 7.35 -34.15 16.57
CA LYS A 52 8.05 -34.97 15.59
C LYS A 52 7.09 -35.33 14.47
N ASP A 53 7.31 -34.70 13.32
CA ASP A 53 6.60 -35.01 12.09
C ASP A 53 7.40 -36.04 11.29
N LYS A 54 6.69 -37.02 10.73
CA LYS A 54 7.27 -38.07 9.88
C LYS A 54 6.30 -38.33 8.73
N PRO A 55 6.77 -38.31 7.48
CA PRO A 55 5.91 -38.59 6.33
C PRO A 55 5.21 -39.95 6.47
N GLY A 56 3.88 -39.96 6.41
CA GLY A 56 3.07 -41.18 6.46
C GLY A 56 2.79 -41.75 7.85
N GLU A 57 3.28 -41.13 8.92
CA GLU A 57 2.96 -41.49 10.31
C GLU A 57 2.13 -40.40 10.99
N ALA A 58 1.38 -40.76 12.04
CA ALA A 58 0.73 -39.77 12.90
C ALA A 58 1.80 -38.93 13.63
N ARG A 59 1.56 -37.62 13.77
CA ARG A 59 2.47 -36.73 14.50
C ARG A 59 2.64 -37.16 15.94
N GLU A 60 3.89 -37.21 16.38
CA GLU A 60 4.23 -37.53 17.77
C GLU A 60 4.52 -36.23 18.52
N VAL A 61 3.64 -35.85 19.46
CA VAL A 61 3.86 -34.70 20.34
C VAL A 61 4.85 -35.11 21.43
N ILE A 62 6.07 -34.60 21.37
CA ILE A 62 7.14 -34.91 22.35
C ILE A 62 6.99 -34.02 23.58
N GLY A 63 6.69 -32.73 23.36
CA GLY A 63 6.65 -31.71 24.39
C GLY A 63 8.03 -31.18 24.79
N LEU A 64 8.03 -30.06 25.49
CA LEU A 64 9.17 -29.40 26.12
C LEU A 64 9.00 -29.42 27.64
N LYS A 65 10.11 -29.38 28.38
CA LYS A 65 10.07 -29.17 29.83
C LYS A 65 10.05 -27.68 30.12
N ASN A 66 9.23 -27.24 31.07
CA ASN A 66 9.16 -25.84 31.49
C ASN A 66 10.55 -25.27 31.88
N SER A 67 11.36 -26.05 32.60
CA SER A 67 12.71 -25.66 33.03
C SER A 67 13.71 -25.47 31.89
N ASP A 68 13.39 -25.97 30.70
CA ASP A 68 14.26 -25.97 29.53
C ASP A 68 13.86 -24.92 28.48
N PHE A 69 12.76 -24.20 28.72
CA PHE A 69 12.22 -23.24 27.76
C PHE A 69 13.12 -21.99 27.69
N ILE A 70 13.70 -21.76 26.51
CA ILE A 70 14.55 -20.60 26.23
C ILE A 70 13.68 -19.34 26.07
N ASP A 71 14.11 -18.25 26.71
CA ASP A 71 13.49 -16.94 26.61
C ASP A 71 13.56 -16.37 25.18
N ASP A 72 12.47 -15.75 24.73
CA ASP A 72 12.36 -15.12 23.39
C ASP A 72 13.51 -14.16 23.12
N SER A 73 13.95 -13.38 24.12
CA SER A 73 15.02 -12.38 23.98
C SER A 73 16.34 -12.97 23.49
N ILE A 74 16.66 -14.23 23.86
CA ILE A 74 17.86 -14.93 23.39
C ILE A 74 17.77 -15.13 21.88
N TYR A 75 16.62 -15.55 21.38
CA TYR A 75 16.39 -15.73 19.94
C TYR A 75 16.30 -14.38 19.21
N GLN A 76 15.63 -13.38 19.77
CA GLN A 76 15.56 -12.04 19.20
C GLN A 76 16.95 -11.47 18.99
N ASN A 77 17.81 -11.51 20.02
CA ASN A 77 19.18 -11.01 19.93
C ASN A 77 19.99 -11.79 18.89
N LEU A 78 19.90 -13.13 18.90
CA LEU A 78 20.59 -13.97 17.91
C LEU A 78 20.20 -13.60 16.48
N ILE A 79 18.90 -13.45 16.19
CA ILE A 79 18.42 -13.17 14.85
C ILE A 79 18.77 -11.74 14.42
N ASN A 80 18.55 -10.73 15.28
CA ASN A 80 18.85 -9.33 14.99
C ASN A 80 20.36 -9.07 14.80
N ASP A 81 21.21 -9.80 15.52
CA ASP A 81 22.66 -9.65 15.41
C ASP A 81 23.24 -10.23 14.12
N ASN A 82 22.52 -11.14 13.46
CA ASN A 82 23.04 -11.96 12.36
C ASN A 82 22.29 -11.80 11.04
N ILE A 83 21.04 -11.34 11.03
CA ILE A 83 20.24 -11.19 9.81
C ILE A 83 19.91 -9.72 9.53
N GLU A 84 20.01 -9.32 8.27
CA GLU A 84 19.55 -8.03 7.78
C GLU A 84 18.62 -8.18 6.57
N PRO A 85 17.61 -7.30 6.42
CA PRO A 85 17.10 -6.38 7.45
C PRO A 85 16.50 -7.14 8.65
N SER A 86 16.18 -6.45 9.75
CA SER A 86 15.63 -7.10 10.96
C SER A 86 14.32 -7.84 10.65
N ILE A 87 14.20 -9.07 11.16
CA ILE A 87 13.01 -9.92 11.02
C ILE A 87 12.13 -9.76 12.26
N LYS A 88 10.86 -9.42 12.05
CA LYS A 88 9.84 -9.38 13.10
C LYS A 88 9.30 -10.80 13.35
N PHE A 89 9.59 -11.37 14.51
CA PHE A 89 9.01 -12.64 14.95
C PHE A 89 8.79 -12.65 16.47
N ASN A 90 8.06 -13.63 16.98
CA ASN A 90 7.98 -13.92 18.42
C ASN A 90 8.17 -15.40 18.67
N TYR A 91 8.77 -15.74 19.81
CA TYR A 91 8.81 -17.08 20.36
C TYR A 91 8.00 -17.16 21.66
N TYR A 92 7.06 -18.11 21.73
CA TYR A 92 6.24 -18.31 22.93
C TYR A 92 5.85 -19.78 23.10
N SER A 93 5.48 -20.15 24.32
CA SER A 93 4.99 -21.49 24.63
C SER A 93 3.46 -21.56 24.58
N THR A 94 2.92 -22.74 24.25
CA THR A 94 1.50 -23.06 24.39
C THR A 94 1.34 -24.53 24.77
N GLU A 95 0.24 -24.89 25.41
CA GLU A 95 -0.09 -26.30 25.67
C GLU A 95 -0.81 -26.92 24.46
N PHE A 96 -0.43 -28.16 24.14
CA PHE A 96 -1.07 -28.99 23.14
C PHE A 96 -1.00 -30.46 23.59
N GLU A 97 -2.16 -31.12 23.73
CA GLU A 97 -2.26 -32.50 24.24
C GLU A 97 -1.51 -32.68 25.58
N ASP A 98 -1.77 -31.78 26.54
CA ASP A 98 -1.15 -31.73 27.88
C ASP A 98 0.38 -31.63 27.88
N LYS A 99 0.96 -31.24 26.75
CA LYS A 99 2.40 -31.04 26.57
C LYS A 99 2.70 -29.61 26.16
N LEU A 100 3.72 -29.03 26.78
CA LEU A 100 4.22 -27.72 26.39
C LEU A 100 4.91 -27.82 25.02
N ILE A 101 4.55 -26.95 24.09
CA ILE A 101 5.25 -26.78 22.81
C ILE A 101 5.71 -25.34 22.67
N GLY A 102 6.73 -25.13 21.83
CA GLY A 102 7.21 -23.79 21.49
C GLY A 102 6.79 -23.39 20.08
N VAL A 103 6.47 -22.11 19.88
CA VAL A 103 6.02 -21.58 18.61
C VAL A 103 6.86 -20.36 18.25
N PHE A 104 7.58 -20.43 17.14
CA PHE A 104 8.08 -19.25 16.45
C PHE A 104 7.01 -18.76 15.49
N LYS A 105 6.51 -17.54 15.70
CA LYS A 105 5.62 -16.84 14.78
C LYS A 105 6.42 -15.79 14.02
N ILE A 106 6.68 -16.03 12.73
CA ILE A 106 7.27 -15.03 11.83
C ILE A 106 6.14 -14.20 11.22
N HIS A 107 6.13 -12.89 11.46
CA HIS A 107 5.01 -12.03 11.10
C HIS A 107 4.91 -11.77 9.60
N LYS A 108 3.67 -11.67 9.09
CA LYS A 108 3.37 -11.28 7.70
C LYS A 108 3.90 -9.90 7.29
N SER A 109 4.18 -9.03 8.26
CA SER A 109 4.71 -7.68 8.03
C SER A 109 6.18 -7.65 7.57
N ASN A 110 6.84 -8.81 7.52
CA ASN A 110 8.19 -8.96 6.99
C ASN A 110 8.21 -8.88 5.45
N THR A 111 8.05 -7.68 4.89
CA THR A 111 7.99 -7.46 3.43
C THR A 111 9.32 -7.03 2.80
N ASN A 112 10.34 -6.72 3.60
CA ASN A 112 11.62 -6.15 3.14
C ASN A 112 12.64 -7.21 2.68
N ARG A 113 12.22 -8.15 1.82
CA ARG A 113 13.10 -9.20 1.26
C ARG A 113 14.13 -8.59 0.28
N PRO A 114 15.31 -9.21 0.09
CA PRO A 114 15.81 -10.42 0.74
C PRO A 114 16.26 -10.18 2.20
N TYR A 115 16.03 -11.18 3.05
CA TYR A 115 16.69 -11.33 4.34
C TYR A 115 17.96 -12.16 4.18
N MET A 116 19.09 -11.64 4.61
CA MET A 116 20.42 -12.21 4.35
C MET A 116 21.27 -12.20 5.63
N LEU A 117 22.26 -13.07 5.67
CA LEU A 117 23.21 -13.11 6.78
C LEU A 117 24.15 -11.89 6.72
N LYS A 118 24.08 -11.02 7.73
CA LYS A 118 24.84 -9.76 7.82
C LYS A 118 26.34 -9.96 8.04
N LYS A 119 26.72 -11.03 8.73
CA LYS A 119 28.10 -11.35 9.10
C LYS A 119 28.31 -12.86 9.13
N GLN A 120 29.55 -13.33 9.04
CA GLN A 120 29.83 -14.75 9.18
C GLN A 120 29.38 -15.27 10.56
N TYR A 121 28.66 -16.38 10.59
CA TYR A 121 28.23 -17.05 11.81
C TYR A 121 28.61 -18.54 11.75
N GLY A 122 29.66 -18.91 12.48
CA GLY A 122 30.23 -20.27 12.41
C GLY A 122 30.61 -20.63 10.97
N LYS A 123 29.92 -21.63 10.40
CA LYS A 123 30.10 -22.09 9.01
C LYS A 123 29.25 -21.34 7.98
N LEU A 124 28.36 -20.46 8.42
CA LEU A 124 27.48 -19.69 7.53
C LEU A 124 28.24 -18.46 7.03
N ALA A 125 28.44 -18.37 5.72
CA ALA A 125 29.12 -17.26 5.09
C ALA A 125 28.27 -15.97 5.11
N GLN A 126 28.92 -14.82 5.25
CA GLN A 126 28.29 -13.52 5.07
C GLN A 126 27.61 -13.43 3.70
N GLY A 127 26.45 -12.79 3.65
CA GLY A 127 25.63 -12.68 2.43
C GLY A 127 24.84 -13.95 2.11
N LEU A 128 24.88 -14.98 2.95
CA LEU A 128 24.04 -16.17 2.77
C LEU A 128 22.56 -15.76 2.74
N CYS A 129 21.86 -16.15 1.67
CA CYS A 129 20.42 -15.96 1.51
C CYS A 129 19.75 -17.30 1.23
N LYS A 130 18.84 -17.71 2.11
CA LYS A 130 18.04 -18.92 1.96
C LYS A 130 16.56 -18.59 1.82
N ILE A 131 15.84 -19.42 1.09
CA ILE A 131 14.39 -19.33 0.87
C ILE A 131 13.74 -20.68 1.11
N ARG A 132 12.58 -20.69 1.78
CA ARG A 132 11.77 -21.88 2.01
C ARG A 132 10.98 -22.24 0.75
N ARG A 133 11.09 -23.50 0.30
CA ARG A 133 10.35 -24.08 -0.83
C ARG A 133 9.73 -25.40 -0.41
N GLY A 134 8.41 -25.44 -0.29
CA GLY A 134 7.72 -26.57 0.33
C GLY A 134 8.32 -26.84 1.71
N SER A 135 8.72 -28.08 1.97
CA SER A 135 9.35 -28.50 3.24
C SER A 135 10.88 -28.34 3.29
N THR A 136 11.51 -27.62 2.35
CA THR A 136 12.97 -27.51 2.25
C THR A 136 13.49 -26.08 2.22
N ASN A 137 14.73 -25.89 2.68
CA ASN A 137 15.44 -24.60 2.60
C ASN A 137 16.48 -24.64 1.48
N SER A 138 16.30 -23.77 0.48
CA SER A 138 17.17 -23.69 -0.69
C SER A 138 17.95 -22.37 -0.70
N PHE A 139 19.05 -22.30 -1.46
CA PHE A 139 19.68 -21.02 -1.74
C PHE A 139 18.74 -20.14 -2.59
N ALA A 140 18.74 -18.84 -2.31
CA ALA A 140 18.12 -17.87 -3.18
C ALA A 140 18.90 -17.84 -4.51
N SER A 141 18.19 -18.03 -5.61
CA SER A 141 18.70 -17.91 -6.97
C SER A 141 18.62 -16.44 -7.42
N ARG A 142 19.27 -16.14 -8.55
CA ARG A 142 19.15 -14.83 -9.19
C ARG A 142 17.68 -14.42 -9.41
N LYS A 143 16.84 -15.35 -9.87
CA LYS A 143 15.41 -15.11 -10.12
C LYS A 143 14.64 -14.73 -8.84
N ASP A 144 15.02 -15.28 -7.69
CA ASP A 144 14.39 -14.91 -6.42
C ASP A 144 14.80 -13.50 -6.00
N LEU A 145 16.07 -13.15 -6.17
CA LEU A 145 16.57 -11.81 -5.91
C LEU A 145 15.85 -10.78 -6.81
N ASP A 146 15.72 -11.07 -8.11
CA ASP A 146 14.99 -10.20 -9.03
C ASP A 146 13.54 -10.00 -8.55
N LYS A 147 12.84 -11.06 -8.14
CA LYS A 147 11.49 -10.95 -7.56
C LYS A 147 11.45 -10.08 -6.30
N PHE A 148 12.41 -10.25 -5.39
CA PHE A 148 12.44 -9.46 -4.15
C PHE A 148 12.58 -7.97 -4.44
N TYR A 149 13.46 -7.59 -5.37
CA TYR A 149 13.66 -6.19 -5.73
C TYR A 149 12.49 -5.62 -6.53
N LEU A 150 11.97 -6.37 -7.52
CA LEU A 150 10.79 -5.97 -8.29
C LEU A 150 9.56 -5.77 -7.39
N SER A 151 9.40 -6.57 -6.34
CA SER A 151 8.27 -6.41 -5.40
C SER A 151 8.30 -5.11 -4.58
N LYS A 152 9.44 -4.40 -4.58
CA LYS A 152 9.60 -3.08 -3.94
C LYS A 152 9.41 -1.93 -4.91
N GLU A 153 9.41 -2.22 -6.21
CA GLU A 153 9.19 -1.22 -7.24
C GLU A 153 7.74 -0.72 -7.16
N LYS A 154 7.58 0.58 -7.00
CA LYS A 154 6.29 1.23 -6.97
C LYS A 154 6.38 2.59 -7.63
N PHE A 155 5.28 3.00 -8.24
CA PHE A 155 5.06 4.37 -8.64
C PHE A 155 4.02 4.96 -7.69
N GLU A 156 4.34 6.12 -7.12
CA GLU A 156 3.46 6.80 -6.19
C GLU A 156 3.05 8.15 -6.76
N VAL A 157 1.80 8.50 -6.53
CA VAL A 157 1.25 9.83 -6.75
C VAL A 157 0.68 10.33 -5.44
N GLN A 158 0.86 11.61 -5.15
CA GLN A 158 0.35 12.24 -3.94
C GLN A 158 -0.02 13.70 -4.23
N PHE A 159 -1.17 14.13 -3.72
CA PHE A 159 -1.57 15.53 -3.72
C PHE A 159 -0.70 16.34 -2.75
N MET A 160 -0.27 17.51 -3.20
CA MET A 160 0.54 18.47 -2.42
C MET A 160 -0.29 19.64 -1.91
N ASP A 161 -1.46 19.86 -2.51
CA ASP A 161 -2.51 20.75 -2.03
C ASP A 161 -3.83 19.97 -1.89
N ASP A 162 -4.73 20.53 -1.10
CA ASP A 162 -6.11 20.07 -0.96
C ASP A 162 -7.06 20.87 -1.87
N SER A 163 -6.52 21.58 -2.87
CA SER A 163 -7.30 22.53 -3.66
C SER A 163 -7.30 22.20 -5.15
N LEU A 164 -8.47 22.34 -5.77
CA LEU A 164 -8.63 22.35 -7.22
C LEU A 164 -9.07 23.74 -7.66
N ALA A 165 -8.17 24.50 -8.27
CA ALA A 165 -8.42 25.88 -8.66
C ALA A 165 -8.57 26.01 -10.18
N ALA A 166 -9.70 26.55 -10.65
CA ALA A 166 -9.91 26.88 -12.05
C ALA A 166 -8.79 27.83 -12.53
N ALA A 167 -8.22 27.49 -13.68
CA ALA A 167 -7.06 28.15 -14.27
C ALA A 167 -7.20 28.22 -15.79
N TYR A 168 -6.49 29.16 -16.41
CA TYR A 168 -6.44 29.32 -17.88
C TYR A 168 -7.82 29.28 -18.55
N GLU A 169 -8.62 30.34 -18.37
CA GLU A 169 -10.01 30.44 -18.83
C GLU A 169 -10.20 30.07 -20.31
N GLU A 170 -9.26 30.44 -21.17
CA GLU A 170 -9.32 30.18 -22.61
C GLU A 170 -9.23 28.68 -22.96
N VAL A 171 -8.60 27.89 -22.08
CA VAL A 171 -8.43 26.44 -22.24
C VAL A 171 -9.52 25.67 -21.47
N GLY A 172 -10.08 26.26 -20.42
CA GLY A 172 -11.10 25.62 -19.58
C GLY A 172 -10.50 24.47 -18.77
N CYS A 173 -9.62 24.81 -17.83
CA CYS A 173 -9.00 23.82 -16.95
C CYS A 173 -9.02 24.25 -15.48
N ALA A 174 -8.69 23.32 -14.61
CA ALA A 174 -8.35 23.57 -13.23
C ALA A 174 -7.00 22.92 -12.92
N ARG A 175 -6.34 23.40 -11.87
CA ARG A 175 -5.05 22.91 -11.43
C ARG A 175 -5.05 22.49 -9.97
N THR A 176 -4.19 21.54 -9.66
CA THR A 176 -3.87 21.04 -8.32
C THR A 176 -2.42 20.56 -8.34
N SER A 177 -1.70 20.75 -7.25
CA SER A 177 -0.30 20.38 -7.14
C SER A 177 -0.17 18.91 -6.73
N VAL A 178 0.69 18.17 -7.42
CA VAL A 178 0.97 16.76 -7.12
C VAL A 178 2.47 16.47 -7.17
N THR A 179 2.89 15.47 -6.41
CA THR A 179 4.19 14.85 -6.57
C THR A 179 4.04 13.44 -7.12
N LEU A 180 4.90 13.09 -8.06
CA LEU A 180 5.00 11.78 -8.69
C LEU A 180 6.37 11.20 -8.37
N ARG A 181 6.41 9.96 -7.89
CA ARG A 181 7.65 9.28 -7.52
C ARG A 181 7.72 7.93 -8.21
N ASN A 182 8.71 7.77 -9.08
CA ASN A 182 9.01 6.50 -9.71
C ASN A 182 10.15 5.81 -8.95
N TYR A 183 9.83 4.82 -8.12
CA TYR A 183 10.83 3.97 -7.45
C TYR A 183 11.07 2.66 -8.20
N THR A 184 10.62 2.57 -9.45
CA THR A 184 10.85 1.40 -10.30
C THR A 184 12.17 1.52 -11.05
N SER A 185 12.69 0.41 -11.55
CA SER A 185 13.93 0.39 -12.34
C SER A 185 13.72 0.82 -13.81
N PHE A 186 12.46 1.01 -14.22
CA PHE A 186 12.07 1.34 -15.59
C PHE A 186 11.31 2.69 -15.64
N PRO A 187 11.30 3.38 -16.79
CA PRO A 187 10.47 4.56 -16.94
C PRO A 187 8.99 4.18 -16.84
N VAL A 188 8.20 5.00 -16.14
CA VAL A 188 6.74 4.89 -16.12
C VAL A 188 6.18 5.94 -17.06
N VAL A 189 5.29 5.51 -17.96
CA VAL A 189 4.67 6.36 -18.98
C VAL A 189 3.17 6.40 -18.72
N ILE A 190 2.70 7.45 -18.09
CA ILE A 190 1.28 7.70 -17.87
C ILE A 190 0.66 8.19 -19.18
N ASN A 191 -0.40 7.53 -19.63
CA ASN A 191 -1.14 7.85 -20.85
C ASN A 191 -2.61 8.24 -20.60
N TYR A 192 -3.08 8.08 -19.36
CA TYR A 192 -4.41 8.49 -18.96
C TYR A 192 -4.42 8.98 -17.51
N GLY A 193 -5.22 10.01 -17.24
CA GLY A 193 -5.46 10.50 -15.89
C GLY A 193 -6.86 11.06 -15.73
N LEU A 194 -7.43 10.90 -14.55
CA LEU A 194 -8.77 11.34 -14.19
C LEU A 194 -8.81 11.79 -12.73
N ILE A 195 -9.36 12.97 -12.46
CA ILE A 195 -9.78 13.36 -11.12
C ILE A 195 -11.30 13.24 -11.02
N THR A 196 -11.78 12.50 -10.04
CA THR A 196 -13.18 12.43 -9.63
C THR A 196 -13.37 13.27 -8.38
N ILE A 197 -14.42 14.09 -8.35
CA ILE A 197 -14.81 14.86 -7.16
C ILE A 197 -16.09 14.26 -6.61
N LEU A 198 -16.07 13.94 -5.32
CA LEU A 198 -17.17 13.34 -4.60
C LEU A 198 -17.61 14.25 -3.44
N ASN A 199 -18.88 14.14 -3.05
CA ASN A 199 -19.35 14.71 -1.79
C ASN A 199 -18.87 13.86 -0.59
N ARG A 200 -19.17 14.33 0.63
CA ARG A 200 -18.82 13.63 1.88
C ARG A 200 -19.48 12.25 2.04
N GLU A 201 -20.60 12.02 1.34
CA GLU A 201 -21.31 10.73 1.35
C GLU A 201 -20.71 9.73 0.34
N GLY A 202 -19.74 10.16 -0.47
CA GLY A 202 -19.09 9.35 -1.50
C GLY A 202 -19.83 9.31 -2.83
N GLU A 203 -20.79 10.21 -3.05
CA GLU A 203 -21.47 10.36 -4.34
C GLU A 203 -20.62 11.19 -5.30
N GLU A 204 -20.47 10.70 -6.53
CA GLU A 204 -19.73 11.39 -7.59
C GLU A 204 -20.48 12.63 -8.08
N LEU A 205 -19.84 13.80 -7.98
CA LEU A 205 -20.38 15.08 -8.46
C LEU A 205 -19.80 15.46 -9.84
N SER A 206 -18.52 15.14 -10.08
CA SER A 206 -17.84 15.50 -11.32
C SER A 206 -16.61 14.65 -11.62
N LYS A 207 -16.23 14.64 -12.90
CA LYS A 207 -15.07 13.93 -13.45
C LYS A 207 -14.27 14.84 -14.37
N HIS A 208 -12.96 14.84 -14.21
CA HIS A 208 -12.06 15.79 -14.86
C HIS A 208 -10.85 15.04 -15.44
N ARG A 209 -10.82 14.91 -16.77
CA ARG A 209 -9.69 14.26 -17.45
C ARG A 209 -8.44 15.14 -17.33
N VAL A 210 -7.32 14.50 -17.06
CA VAL A 210 -6.00 15.14 -17.02
C VAL A 210 -5.55 15.46 -18.45
N TYR A 211 -5.12 16.69 -18.65
CA TYR A 211 -4.72 17.23 -19.96
C TYR A 211 -3.31 17.81 -19.97
N GLY A 212 -2.68 17.97 -18.81
CA GLY A 212 -1.35 18.55 -18.75
C GLY A 212 -0.67 18.39 -17.40
N PHE A 213 0.63 18.65 -17.42
CA PHE A 213 1.47 18.70 -16.23
C PHE A 213 2.47 19.87 -16.40
N ASP A 214 2.59 20.71 -15.39
CA ASP A 214 3.32 21.98 -15.42
C ASP A 214 2.92 22.87 -16.62
N LYS A 215 3.89 23.29 -17.44
CA LYS A 215 3.63 24.22 -18.54
C LYS A 215 3.11 23.53 -19.80
N ASP A 216 2.94 22.21 -19.77
CA ASP A 216 2.63 21.39 -20.95
C ASP A 216 1.18 20.90 -20.89
N ILE A 217 0.25 21.74 -21.38
CA ILE A 217 -1.17 21.40 -21.53
C ILE A 217 -1.37 20.84 -22.95
N LYS A 218 -1.33 19.51 -23.08
CA LYS A 218 -1.46 18.80 -24.36
C LYS A 218 -2.89 18.54 -24.77
N GLY A 219 -3.84 18.62 -23.84
CA GLY A 219 -5.23 18.27 -24.13
C GLY A 219 -5.40 16.75 -24.25
N ALA A 220 -6.04 16.30 -25.34
CA ALA A 220 -6.42 14.90 -25.52
C ALA A 220 -5.24 13.92 -25.60
N ASP A 221 -4.06 14.41 -26.00
CA ASP A 221 -2.81 13.65 -26.17
C ASP A 221 -1.91 13.70 -24.91
N PHE A 222 -2.53 13.76 -23.73
CA PHE A 222 -1.80 13.76 -22.46
C PHE A 222 -0.92 12.51 -22.34
N GLN A 223 0.38 12.76 -22.12
CA GLN A 223 1.35 11.74 -21.80
C GLN A 223 2.38 12.34 -20.85
N LEU A 224 2.69 11.62 -19.78
CA LEU A 224 3.68 12.01 -18.80
C LEU A 224 4.64 10.85 -18.53
N THR A 225 5.89 11.05 -18.92
CA THR A 225 6.96 10.08 -18.68
C THR A 225 7.75 10.49 -17.46
N LEU A 226 7.93 9.56 -16.52
CA LEU A 226 8.81 9.73 -15.37
C LEU A 226 9.96 8.71 -15.44
N PRO A 227 11.23 9.16 -15.50
CA PRO A 227 12.39 8.26 -15.51
C PRO A 227 12.47 7.37 -14.25
N PRO A 228 13.23 6.26 -14.29
CA PRO A 228 13.52 5.46 -13.11
C PRO A 228 14.12 6.29 -11.97
N MET A 229 13.80 5.94 -10.73
CA MET A 229 14.37 6.53 -9.51
C MET A 229 14.32 8.07 -9.50
N HIS A 230 13.20 8.64 -9.95
CA HIS A 230 13.01 10.08 -10.07
C HIS A 230 11.73 10.54 -9.39
N GLU A 231 11.78 11.75 -8.83
CA GLU A 231 10.62 12.47 -8.29
C GLU A 231 10.36 13.72 -9.13
N LYS A 232 9.09 14.00 -9.39
CA LYS A 232 8.65 15.23 -10.05
C LYS A 232 7.48 15.84 -9.29
N LEU A 233 7.72 17.05 -8.76
CA LEU A 233 6.70 17.93 -8.23
C LEU A 233 6.20 18.85 -9.34
N GLY A 234 4.89 19.06 -9.44
CA GLY A 234 4.35 19.99 -10.41
C GLY A 234 2.83 20.17 -10.33
N ASP A 235 2.32 21.04 -11.19
CA ASP A 235 0.89 21.32 -11.29
C ASP A 235 0.24 20.37 -12.29
N LEU A 236 -0.77 19.63 -11.86
CA LEU A 236 -1.62 18.82 -12.72
C LEU A 236 -2.76 19.67 -13.27
N TYR A 237 -2.99 19.60 -14.58
CA TYR A 237 -4.09 20.32 -15.25
C TYR A 237 -5.17 19.36 -15.68
N VAL A 238 -6.40 19.64 -15.27
CA VAL A 238 -7.59 18.84 -15.60
C VAL A 238 -8.66 19.69 -16.27
N GLY A 239 -9.49 19.07 -17.11
CA GLY A 239 -10.62 19.76 -17.73
C GLY A 239 -11.61 20.29 -16.70
N PHE A 240 -11.96 21.57 -16.79
CA PHE A 240 -12.90 22.21 -15.86
C PHE A 240 -13.60 23.37 -16.55
N ASN A 241 -14.91 23.49 -16.39
CA ASN A 241 -15.69 24.56 -17.02
C ASN A 241 -16.84 25.03 -16.12
N SER A 242 -17.55 26.06 -16.58
CA SER A 242 -18.68 26.65 -15.85
C SER A 242 -19.80 25.69 -15.44
N SER A 243 -19.96 24.55 -16.12
CA SER A 243 -20.94 23.52 -15.72
C SER A 243 -20.47 22.75 -14.50
N ASP A 244 -19.15 22.59 -14.33
CA ASP A 244 -18.57 21.98 -13.14
C ASP A 244 -18.81 22.87 -11.92
N CYS A 245 -18.65 24.20 -12.07
CA CYS A 245 -18.99 25.15 -11.01
C CYS A 245 -20.42 24.97 -10.48
N LEU A 246 -21.40 24.76 -11.39
CA LEU A 246 -22.78 24.49 -11.00
C LEU A 246 -22.94 23.14 -10.29
N ARG A 247 -22.35 22.07 -10.85
CA ARG A 247 -22.42 20.72 -10.26
C ARG A 247 -21.82 20.66 -8.86
N LEU A 248 -20.77 21.45 -8.64
CA LEU A 248 -20.05 21.54 -7.37
C LEU A 248 -20.62 22.62 -6.44
N GLY A 249 -21.74 23.25 -6.80
CA GLY A 249 -22.42 24.20 -5.92
C GLY A 249 -21.65 25.49 -5.63
N LEU A 250 -20.74 25.92 -6.51
CA LEU A 250 -20.00 27.16 -6.31
C LEU A 250 -20.93 28.37 -6.34
N ASP A 251 -20.67 29.33 -5.47
CA ASP A 251 -21.36 30.60 -5.41
C ASP A 251 -20.84 31.62 -6.46
N GLN A 252 -21.43 32.82 -6.45
CA GLN A 252 -21.04 33.90 -7.37
C GLN A 252 -19.62 34.46 -7.11
N TYR A 253 -19.01 34.13 -5.98
CA TYR A 253 -17.63 34.48 -5.64
C TYR A 253 -16.66 33.35 -5.98
N GLY A 254 -17.20 32.18 -6.35
CA GLY A 254 -16.48 31.01 -6.82
C GLY A 254 -15.95 30.12 -5.72
N HIS A 255 -16.64 30.11 -4.59
CA HIS A 255 -16.40 29.26 -3.43
C HIS A 255 -17.57 28.31 -3.20
N SER A 256 -17.33 27.18 -2.55
CA SER A 256 -18.38 26.33 -1.98
C SER A 256 -18.24 26.32 -0.46
N ASP A 257 -19.36 26.23 0.25
CA ASP A 257 -19.40 26.00 1.70
C ASP A 257 -19.16 24.51 2.05
N GLU A 258 -19.08 23.64 1.04
CA GLU A 258 -18.85 22.21 1.19
C GLU A 258 -17.40 21.81 0.88
N GLU A 259 -16.89 20.85 1.66
CA GLU A 259 -15.64 20.15 1.39
C GLU A 259 -15.91 18.90 0.54
N PHE A 260 -14.97 18.59 -0.34
CA PHE A 260 -15.09 17.50 -1.30
C PHE A 260 -14.00 16.45 -1.09
N ARG A 261 -14.30 15.20 -1.43
CA ARG A 261 -13.25 14.19 -1.62
C ARG A 261 -12.75 14.26 -3.07
N PHE A 262 -11.44 14.31 -3.26
CA PHE A 262 -10.81 14.17 -4.58
C PHE A 262 -10.22 12.78 -4.71
N GLU A 263 -10.43 12.13 -5.85
CA GLU A 263 -9.81 10.86 -6.21
C GLU A 263 -9.11 11.01 -7.57
N LEU A 264 -7.78 10.93 -7.55
CA LEU A 264 -6.96 10.90 -8.76
C LEU A 264 -6.67 9.45 -9.14
N LEU A 265 -6.88 9.13 -10.40
CA LEU A 265 -6.49 7.87 -11.05
C LEU A 265 -5.56 8.19 -12.21
N PHE A 266 -4.40 7.54 -12.24
CA PHE A 266 -3.53 7.46 -13.40
C PHE A 266 -3.47 6.03 -13.93
N THR A 267 -3.33 5.91 -15.25
CA THR A 267 -3.06 4.64 -15.93
C THR A 267 -1.79 4.78 -16.77
N ASP A 268 -0.91 3.78 -16.72
CA ASP A 268 0.27 3.70 -17.59
C ASP A 268 0.01 2.92 -18.89
N THR A 269 1.00 2.91 -19.78
CA THR A 269 0.95 2.14 -21.04
C THR A 269 0.86 0.62 -20.87
N ASN A 270 1.07 0.10 -19.66
CA ASN A 270 0.93 -1.32 -19.32
C ASN A 270 -0.43 -1.63 -18.65
N ASN A 271 -1.32 -0.63 -18.52
CA ASN A 271 -2.59 -0.68 -17.80
C ASN A 271 -2.46 -0.85 -16.28
N ASN A 272 -1.32 -0.47 -15.69
CA ASN A 272 -1.22 -0.34 -14.23
C ASN A 272 -1.94 0.93 -13.79
N GLU A 273 -2.66 0.85 -12.67
CA GLU A 273 -3.39 1.96 -12.08
C GLU A 273 -2.69 2.50 -10.83
N TYR A 274 -2.64 3.82 -10.71
CA TYR A 274 -2.07 4.52 -9.55
C TYR A 274 -3.06 5.56 -9.04
N THR A 275 -3.32 5.54 -7.74
CA THR A 275 -4.34 6.41 -7.14
C THR A 275 -3.79 7.31 -6.04
N ALA A 276 -4.40 8.47 -5.89
CA ALA A 276 -4.21 9.38 -4.76
C ALA A 276 -5.56 9.99 -4.38
N HIS A 277 -5.73 10.39 -3.12
CA HIS A 277 -6.96 11.01 -2.66
C HIS A 277 -6.70 12.16 -1.69
N VAL A 278 -7.68 13.07 -1.61
CA VAL A 278 -7.82 14.13 -0.61
C VAL A 278 -9.19 13.99 0.03
N GLU A 279 -9.27 13.96 1.36
CA GLU A 279 -10.56 13.80 2.07
C GLU A 279 -11.34 15.11 2.22
N ASN A 280 -10.64 16.22 2.47
CA ASN A 280 -11.24 17.53 2.77
C ASN A 280 -10.72 18.58 1.76
N GLY A 281 -11.11 18.42 0.51
CA GLY A 281 -10.67 19.24 -0.62
C GLY A 281 -11.57 20.43 -0.90
N TRP A 282 -10.99 21.47 -1.50
CA TRP A 282 -11.65 22.74 -1.82
C TRP A 282 -11.59 23.05 -3.30
N VAL A 283 -12.71 23.49 -3.89
CA VAL A 283 -12.76 23.89 -5.30
C VAL A 283 -12.94 25.39 -5.39
N PHE A 284 -12.10 26.03 -6.22
CA PHE A 284 -12.13 27.47 -6.43
C PHE A 284 -12.29 27.80 -7.90
N ALA A 285 -13.14 28.75 -8.24
CA ALA A 285 -13.23 29.29 -9.60
C ALA A 285 -13.36 30.82 -9.57
N LYS A 286 -12.97 31.49 -10.65
CA LYS A 286 -13.12 32.95 -10.77
C LYS A 286 -13.43 33.33 -12.21
N GLY A 287 -13.84 34.58 -12.40
CA GLY A 287 -13.99 35.19 -13.73
C GLY A 287 -15.00 34.44 -14.59
N LYS A 288 -14.61 34.16 -15.84
CA LYS A 288 -15.53 33.59 -16.84
C LYS A 288 -16.06 32.22 -16.41
N PHE A 289 -15.37 31.46 -15.55
CA PHE A 289 -15.87 30.16 -15.09
C PHE A 289 -17.23 30.23 -14.36
N LEU A 290 -17.61 31.40 -13.81
CA LEU A 290 -18.81 31.54 -13.00
C LEU A 290 -20.06 31.96 -13.79
N TRP A 291 -19.97 32.14 -15.12
CA TRP A 291 -21.08 32.71 -15.90
C TRP A 291 -22.41 31.92 -15.78
N LYS A 292 -22.33 30.59 -15.67
CA LYS A 292 -23.53 29.75 -15.49
C LYS A 292 -24.12 29.87 -14.08
N VAL A 293 -23.26 29.95 -13.06
CA VAL A 293 -23.65 30.20 -11.67
C VAL A 293 -24.41 31.52 -11.56
N GLU A 294 -23.89 32.59 -12.15
CA GLU A 294 -24.54 33.91 -12.15
C GLU A 294 -25.91 33.91 -12.85
N LEU A 295 -26.03 33.19 -13.98
CA LEU A 295 -27.30 33.06 -14.68
C LEU A 295 -28.35 32.32 -13.85
N GLU A 296 -27.94 31.28 -13.13
CA GLU A 296 -28.81 30.53 -12.25
C GLU A 296 -29.28 31.37 -11.04
N ALA A 297 -28.35 32.09 -10.40
CA ALA A 297 -28.67 33.02 -9.32
C ALA A 297 -29.69 34.08 -9.78
N LYS A 298 -29.52 34.65 -10.98
CA LYS A 298 -30.47 35.62 -11.59
C LYS A 298 -31.85 34.99 -11.86
N LYS A 299 -31.91 33.73 -12.29
CA LYS A 299 -33.18 33.00 -12.49
C LYS A 299 -33.91 32.74 -11.18
N ASN A 300 -33.18 32.33 -10.14
CA ASN A 300 -33.75 32.04 -8.82
C ASN A 300 -34.21 33.31 -8.09
N GLY A 301 -33.45 34.40 -8.17
CA GLY A 301 -33.89 35.71 -7.67
C GLY A 301 -35.14 36.27 -8.38
N LYS A 302 -35.31 35.99 -9.68
CA LYS A 302 -36.54 36.33 -10.42
C LYS A 302 -37.74 35.44 -10.04
N LYS A 303 -37.53 34.18 -9.65
CA LYS A 303 -38.59 33.29 -9.13
C LYS A 303 -39.07 33.71 -7.74
N GLN A 304 -38.15 34.08 -6.82
CA GLN A 304 -38.53 34.59 -5.50
C GLN A 304 -39.32 35.91 -5.55
N LYS A 305 -38.97 36.82 -6.49
CA LYS A 305 -39.74 38.06 -6.72
C LYS A 305 -41.13 37.86 -7.35
N LYS A 306 -41.43 36.65 -7.86
CA LYS A 306 -42.71 36.31 -8.49
C LYS A 306 -43.68 35.55 -7.57
N ASN A 307 -43.37 35.40 -6.28
CA ASN A 307 -44.29 34.80 -5.29
C ASN A 307 -45.25 35.88 -4.75
N PRO A 308 -46.54 35.92 -5.14
CA PRO A 308 -47.44 37.00 -4.78
C PRO A 308 -48.34 36.55 -3.62
N PHE A 309 -47.86 36.69 -2.38
CA PHE A 309 -48.74 36.71 -1.21
C PHE A 309 -48.38 37.88 -0.30
N LYS A 310 -48.84 39.06 -0.70
CA LYS A 310 -49.26 40.14 0.19
C LYS A 310 -50.39 40.92 -0.49
N ARG A 311 -51.59 40.38 -0.40
CA ARG A 311 -52.84 41.14 -0.57
C ARG A 311 -53.95 40.47 0.25
N ILE A 312 -54.01 40.80 1.54
CA ILE A 312 -55.24 40.73 2.34
C ILE A 312 -55.27 41.98 3.22
N LEU A 313 -56.43 42.66 3.16
CA LEU A 313 -56.89 43.89 3.85
C LEU A 313 -56.90 45.16 2.98
N GLY A 314 -58.10 45.47 2.50
CA GLY A 314 -58.49 46.58 1.64
C GLY A 314 -59.61 46.13 0.72
#